data_AF-A0A0D6Q214-F1
#
_entry.id   AF-A0A0D6Q214-F1
#
_cell.length_a   1.000
_cell.length_b   1.000
_cell.length_c   1.000
_cell.angle_alpha   90.00
_cell.angle_beta   90.00
_cell.angle_gamma   90.00
#
_symmetry.space_group_name_H-M   'P 1'
#
loop_
_entity.id
_entity.type
_entity.pdbx_description
1 polymer ?
#
loop_
_entity_poly.entity_id
_entity_poly.type
_entity_poly.pdbx_seq_one_letter_code
_entity_poly.pdbx_strand_id
1 'polypeptide(L)'
;MIIQITSGMKTIIWLAHKYGAVKLRACAHKLMWAPGDGCALIDTTTYQTNVMQRRGLIRLKDGATDTFVLTALGQTKAEAMWFEPPRVRETRRQSGSYWLTTEQMHALKPWLPAQFAHLRSDDRRLLSGIVHALRENLTWQVVSGEYGPELALRQRWAQWCRSGAMDNALGHLFEQDADGQPRLVVTTAMLMRHRSGARAIECGYLPTFTPIDEMEAA
;
A
#
# COMPACT_ATOMS: atom_id res chain seq x y z
N MET A 1 13.70 33.21 10.64
CA MET A 1 12.35 32.59 10.61
C MET A 1 12.51 31.08 10.73
N ILE A 2 12.00 30.47 11.81
CA ILE A 2 12.09 29.01 12.01
C ILE A 2 11.01 28.34 11.14
N ILE A 3 11.41 27.71 10.03
CA ILE A 3 10.47 26.94 9.19
C ILE A 3 10.11 25.66 9.93
N GLN A 4 8.86 25.54 10.37
CA GLN A 4 8.34 24.33 10.99
C GLN A 4 8.19 23.21 9.95
N ILE A 5 8.86 22.08 10.18
CA ILE A 5 8.85 20.92 9.27
C ILE A 5 8.03 19.79 9.90
N THR A 6 6.95 19.38 9.22
CA THR A 6 6.10 18.27 9.68
C THR A 6 6.82 16.94 9.56
N SER A 7 6.34 15.90 10.26
CA SER A 7 6.96 14.56 10.18
C SER A 7 6.97 14.00 8.75
N GLY A 8 5.95 14.31 7.93
CA GLY A 8 5.92 13.96 6.51
C GLY A 8 6.95 14.69 5.66
N MET A 9 7.16 15.98 5.91
CA MET A 9 8.22 16.73 5.21
C MET A 9 9.61 16.23 5.63
N LYS A 10 9.82 15.90 6.92
CA LYS A 10 11.08 15.28 7.39
C LYS A 10 11.37 13.97 6.65
N THR A 11 10.34 13.14 6.49
CA THR A 11 10.45 11.86 5.76
C THR A 11 10.89 12.09 4.31
N ILE A 12 10.23 13.00 3.59
CA ILE A 12 10.56 13.29 2.19
C ILE A 12 11.95 13.92 2.05
N ILE A 13 12.33 14.84 2.94
CA ILE A 13 13.66 15.46 2.95
C ILE A 13 14.74 14.39 3.15
N TRP A 14 14.57 13.52 4.15
CA TRP A 14 15.52 12.46 4.44
C TRP A 14 15.64 11.48 3.26
N LEU A 15 14.53 11.11 2.63
CA LEU A 15 14.53 10.24 1.45
C LEU A 15 15.24 10.89 0.25
N ALA A 16 14.96 12.15 -0.04
CA ALA A 16 15.61 12.88 -1.13
C ALA A 16 17.11 13.03 -0.88
N HIS A 17 17.53 13.21 0.38
CA HIS A 17 18.94 13.24 0.74
C HIS A 17 19.62 11.88 0.53
N LYS A 18 19.01 10.81 1.06
CA LYS A 18 19.59 9.45 1.00
C LYS A 18 19.64 8.89 -0.42
N TYR A 19 18.59 9.11 -1.22
CA TYR A 19 18.47 8.55 -2.57
C TYR A 19 18.78 9.56 -3.67
N GLY A 20 19.25 10.76 -3.32
CA GLY A 20 19.56 11.86 -4.25
C GLY A 20 18.32 12.59 -4.81
N ALA A 21 17.19 11.92 -4.93
CA ALA A 21 15.91 12.50 -5.36
C ALA A 21 14.71 11.73 -4.82
N VAL A 22 13.53 12.34 -4.88
CA VAL A 22 12.23 11.68 -4.69
C VAL A 22 11.36 11.84 -5.92
N LYS A 23 10.68 10.79 -6.36
CA LYS A 23 9.75 10.81 -7.49
C LYS A 23 8.33 10.54 -7.03
N LEU A 24 7.40 11.43 -7.34
CA LEU A 24 5.97 11.27 -7.04
C LEU A 24 5.38 10.21 -7.98
N ARG A 25 5.14 9.01 -7.46
CA ARG A 25 4.55 7.90 -8.22
C ARG A 25 3.03 7.99 -8.31
N ALA A 26 2.37 8.31 -7.20
CA ALA A 26 0.92 8.38 -7.12
C ALA A 26 0.45 9.44 -6.11
N CYS A 27 -0.72 10.02 -6.37
CA CYS A 27 -1.37 10.91 -5.43
C CYS A 27 -2.07 10.09 -4.34
N ALA A 28 -1.67 10.25 -3.08
CA ALA A 28 -2.24 9.53 -1.94
C ALA A 28 -2.31 10.42 -0.69
N HIS A 29 -3.35 10.27 0.12
CA HIS A 29 -3.50 11.02 1.38
C HIS A 29 -2.45 10.64 2.44
N LYS A 30 -1.95 9.40 2.40
CA LYS A 30 -0.90 8.90 3.28
C LYS A 30 0.43 8.86 2.53
N LEU A 31 1.49 9.32 3.19
CA LEU A 31 2.85 9.17 2.68
C LEU A 31 3.25 7.70 2.70
N MET A 32 3.62 7.14 1.55
CA MET A 32 4.28 5.85 1.40
C MET A 32 5.52 6.01 0.50
N TRP A 33 6.53 5.16 0.60
CA TRP A 33 7.67 5.20 -0.28
C TRP A 33 8.29 3.83 -0.58
N ALA A 34 8.99 3.70 -1.70
CA ALA A 34 9.78 2.53 -2.06
C ALA A 34 11.14 2.97 -2.64
N PRO A 35 12.20 2.16 -2.53
CA PRO A 35 13.41 2.41 -3.30
C PRO A 35 13.09 2.31 -4.80
N GLY A 36 13.64 3.23 -5.59
CA GLY A 36 13.61 3.20 -7.04
C GLY A 36 15.02 3.35 -7.61
N ASP A 37 15.15 3.26 -8.92
CA ASP A 37 16.43 3.45 -9.59
C ASP A 37 16.85 4.94 -9.53
N GLY A 38 17.92 5.22 -8.79
CA GLY A 38 18.45 6.57 -8.58
C GLY A 38 17.53 7.58 -7.88
N CYS A 39 16.42 7.13 -7.27
CA CYS A 39 15.52 7.99 -6.48
C CYS A 39 14.61 7.17 -5.54
N ALA A 40 14.03 7.81 -4.52
CA ALA A 40 12.94 7.20 -3.74
C ALA A 40 11.59 7.49 -4.39
N LEU A 41 10.80 6.45 -4.69
CA LEU A 41 9.44 6.59 -5.20
C LEU A 41 8.52 6.91 -4.01
N ILE A 42 7.81 8.03 -4.03
CA ILE A 42 6.88 8.43 -2.97
C ILE A 42 5.44 8.46 -3.50
N ASP A 43 4.49 8.08 -2.65
CA ASP A 43 3.07 8.39 -2.83
C ASP A 43 2.67 9.38 -1.76
N THR A 44 2.16 10.52 -2.18
CA THR A 44 1.71 11.59 -1.27
C THR A 44 0.80 12.54 -2.02
N THR A 45 0.21 13.50 -1.34
CA THR A 45 -0.60 14.52 -1.99
C THR A 45 0.31 15.48 -2.78
N THR A 46 -0.16 15.93 -3.94
CA THR A 46 0.48 17.04 -4.67
C THR A 46 0.54 18.31 -3.82
N TYR A 47 -0.40 18.49 -2.89
CA TYR A 47 -0.35 19.55 -1.90
C TYR A 47 0.93 19.52 -1.07
N GLN A 48 1.35 18.34 -0.58
CA GLN A 48 2.55 18.21 0.24
C GLN A 48 3.81 18.62 -0.53
N THR A 49 3.98 18.15 -1.78
CA THR A 49 5.11 18.53 -2.63
C THR A 49 5.07 20.02 -3.00
N ASN A 50 3.89 20.57 -3.31
CA ASN A 50 3.70 22.01 -3.60
C ASN A 50 4.04 22.90 -2.40
N VAL A 51 3.68 22.50 -1.17
CA VAL A 51 4.05 23.24 0.03
C VAL A 51 5.56 23.19 0.25
N MET A 52 6.21 22.03 0.06
CA MET A 52 7.66 21.91 0.20
C MET A 52 8.42 22.74 -0.84
N GLN A 53 7.93 22.81 -2.07
CA GLN A 53 8.48 23.69 -3.11
C GLN A 53 8.35 25.17 -2.75
N ARG A 54 7.15 25.62 -2.33
CA ARG A 54 6.92 27.01 -1.90
C ARG A 54 7.77 27.42 -0.69
N ARG A 55 8.09 26.46 0.18
CA ARG A 55 8.99 26.66 1.33
C ARG A 55 10.47 26.54 0.97
N GLY A 56 10.79 26.33 -0.31
CA GLY A 56 12.15 26.21 -0.81
C GLY A 56 12.89 25.00 -0.25
N LEU A 57 12.20 23.92 0.13
CA LEU A 57 12.83 22.69 0.67
C LEU A 57 13.21 21.71 -0.44
N ILE A 58 12.41 21.65 -1.49
CA ILE A 58 12.63 20.82 -2.68
C ILE A 58 12.36 21.66 -3.93
N ARG A 59 12.88 21.20 -5.06
CA ARG A 59 12.57 21.74 -6.40
C ARG A 59 12.41 20.59 -7.38
N LEU A 60 11.73 20.81 -8.50
CA LEU A 60 11.76 19.86 -9.61
C LEU A 60 13.20 19.68 -10.10
N LYS A 61 13.55 18.44 -10.39
CA LYS A 61 14.77 18.08 -11.12
C LYS A 61 14.63 18.59 -12.54
N ASP A 62 15.72 19.07 -13.12
CA ASP A 62 15.71 19.70 -14.44
C ASP A 62 15.19 18.69 -15.48
N GLY A 63 14.17 19.11 -16.25
CA GLY A 63 13.50 18.26 -17.25
C GLY A 63 12.51 17.22 -16.70
N ALA A 64 12.27 17.15 -15.39
CA ALA A 64 11.32 16.23 -14.79
C ALA A 64 10.00 16.92 -14.40
N THR A 65 8.89 16.17 -14.47
CA THR A 65 7.54 16.64 -14.08
C THR A 65 7.11 16.18 -12.69
N ASP A 66 7.72 15.11 -12.19
CA ASP A 66 7.30 14.41 -10.96
C ASP A 66 8.48 14.08 -10.03
N THR A 67 9.70 14.48 -10.40
CA THR A 67 10.93 14.14 -9.67
C THR A 67 11.49 15.40 -9.03
N PHE A 68 11.75 15.33 -7.73
CA PHE A 68 12.20 16.45 -6.90
C PHE A 68 13.56 16.17 -6.28
N VAL A 69 14.38 17.20 -6.21
CA VAL A 69 15.68 17.21 -5.53
C VAL A 69 15.67 18.24 -4.40
N LEU A 70 16.56 18.07 -3.42
CA LEU A 70 16.71 19.05 -2.35
C LEU A 70 17.30 20.35 -2.91
N THR A 71 16.82 21.47 -2.38
CA THR A 71 17.49 22.77 -2.51
C THR A 71 18.63 22.86 -1.47
N ALA A 72 19.41 23.94 -1.49
CA ALA A 72 20.39 24.20 -0.43
C ALA A 72 19.75 24.20 0.98
N LEU A 73 18.57 24.82 1.13
CA LEU A 73 17.84 24.83 2.39
C LEU A 73 17.36 23.43 2.79
N GLY A 74 16.85 22.65 1.83
CA GLY A 74 16.47 21.26 2.06
C GLY A 74 17.66 20.41 2.51
N GLN A 75 18.83 20.64 1.91
CA GLN A 75 20.07 19.96 2.23
C GLN A 75 20.53 20.25 3.66
N THR A 76 20.57 21.52 4.07
CA THR A 76 20.88 21.91 5.45
C THR A 76 19.92 21.26 6.46
N LYS A 77 18.63 21.13 6.10
CA LYS A 77 17.65 20.45 6.94
C LYS A 77 17.87 18.95 7.02
N ALA A 78 18.29 18.32 5.92
CA ALA A 78 18.62 16.90 5.89
C ALA A 78 19.87 16.60 6.73
N GLU A 79 20.92 17.41 6.62
CA GLU A 79 22.16 17.27 7.38
C GLU A 79 21.95 17.42 8.90
N ALA A 80 20.98 18.25 9.29
CA ALA A 80 20.56 18.37 10.69
C ALA A 80 19.76 17.15 11.21
N MET A 81 19.35 16.21 10.34
CA MET A 81 18.69 14.97 10.74
C MET A 81 19.73 13.87 10.97
N TRP A 82 20.24 13.78 12.21
CA TRP A 82 21.24 12.78 12.59
C TRP A 82 20.74 11.32 12.62
N PHE A 83 19.43 11.11 12.61
CA PHE A 83 18.83 9.77 12.61
C PHE A 83 17.76 9.64 11.54
N GLU A 84 17.55 8.40 11.07
CA GLU A 84 16.43 8.04 10.21
C GLU A 84 15.10 8.34 10.92
N PRO A 85 14.25 9.25 10.41
CA PRO A 85 12.96 9.53 11.04
C PRO A 85 12.10 8.26 11.13
N PRO A 86 11.39 7.99 12.25
CA PRO A 86 10.58 6.78 12.43
C PRO A 86 9.59 6.55 11.27
N ARG A 87 8.98 7.63 10.78
CA ARG A 87 8.07 7.58 9.62
C ARG A 87 8.72 7.04 8.36
N VAL A 88 10.04 7.11 8.18
CA VAL A 88 10.69 6.46 7.03
C VAL A 88 10.46 4.96 7.08
N ARG A 89 10.62 4.31 8.24
CA ARG A 89 10.36 2.88 8.38
C ARG A 89 8.87 2.57 8.27
N GLU A 90 8.03 3.33 8.96
CA GLU A 90 6.57 3.14 8.98
C GLU A 90 5.90 3.34 7.61
N THR A 91 6.48 4.20 6.77
CA THR A 91 5.95 4.52 5.43
C THR A 91 6.68 3.80 4.31
N ARG A 92 7.68 2.97 4.63
CA ARG A 92 8.34 2.13 3.64
C ARG A 92 7.35 1.07 3.17
N ARG A 93 7.04 1.07 1.88
CA ARG A 93 6.37 -0.03 1.21
C ARG A 93 7.23 -1.27 1.33
N GLN A 94 6.61 -2.40 1.62
CA GLN A 94 7.33 -3.66 1.57
C GLN A 94 7.57 -3.97 0.09
N SER A 95 8.83 -4.06 -0.29
CA SER A 95 9.23 -4.25 -1.69
C SER A 95 9.11 -5.72 -2.09
N GLY A 96 8.28 -6.00 -3.09
CA GLY A 96 8.21 -7.29 -3.75
C GLY A 96 6.83 -7.56 -4.29
N SER A 97 6.75 -8.24 -5.43
CA SER A 97 5.52 -8.83 -5.92
C SER A 97 5.06 -9.85 -4.89
N TYR A 98 3.96 -9.55 -4.21
CA TYR A 98 3.31 -10.51 -3.34
C TYR A 98 2.63 -11.60 -4.18
N TRP A 99 3.09 -12.84 -4.04
CA TRP A 99 2.49 -14.01 -4.66
C TRP A 99 2.02 -14.95 -3.56
N LEU A 100 0.75 -15.33 -3.63
CA LEU A 100 0.24 -16.38 -2.75
C LEU A 100 1.00 -17.67 -3.01
N THR A 101 1.42 -18.35 -1.95
CA THR A 101 2.05 -19.67 -2.08
C THR A 101 1.02 -20.72 -2.48
N THR A 102 1.49 -21.89 -2.89
CA THR A 102 0.59 -23.01 -3.22
C THR A 102 -0.23 -23.41 -2.00
N GLU A 103 0.37 -23.39 -0.81
CA GLU A 103 -0.28 -23.72 0.47
C GLU A 103 -1.38 -22.71 0.80
N GLN A 104 -1.11 -21.40 0.65
CA GLN A 104 -2.12 -20.35 0.85
C GLN A 104 -3.27 -20.48 -0.14
N MET A 105 -2.97 -20.84 -1.39
CA MET A 105 -3.99 -21.11 -2.41
C MET A 105 -4.84 -22.34 -2.07
N HIS A 106 -4.23 -23.41 -1.54
CA HIS A 106 -4.97 -24.58 -1.07
C HIS A 106 -5.87 -24.25 0.12
N ALA A 107 -5.39 -23.41 1.05
CA ALA A 107 -6.17 -22.96 2.21
C ALA A 107 -7.35 -22.06 1.79
N LEU A 108 -7.20 -21.25 0.73
CA LEU A 108 -8.27 -20.44 0.13
C LEU A 108 -9.34 -21.26 -0.60
N LYS A 109 -8.94 -22.38 -1.20
CA LYS A 109 -9.77 -23.17 -2.12
C LYS A 109 -11.19 -23.48 -1.61
N PRO A 110 -11.41 -23.89 -0.35
CA PRO A 110 -12.76 -24.22 0.15
C PRO A 110 -13.70 -23.02 0.22
N TRP A 111 -13.16 -21.80 0.27
CA TRP A 111 -13.91 -20.55 0.46
C TRP A 111 -14.19 -19.82 -0.86
N LEU A 112 -13.57 -20.25 -1.96
CA LEU A 112 -13.83 -19.72 -3.28
C LEU A 112 -15.12 -20.31 -3.86
N PRO A 113 -15.88 -19.57 -4.69
CA PRO A 113 -17.10 -20.10 -5.29
C PRO A 113 -16.81 -21.36 -6.12
N ALA A 114 -17.71 -22.34 -6.10
CA ALA A 114 -17.50 -23.67 -6.71
C ALA A 114 -17.07 -23.64 -8.19
N GLN A 115 -17.53 -22.64 -8.96
CA GLN A 115 -17.11 -22.41 -10.34
C GLN A 115 -15.61 -22.08 -10.51
N PHE A 116 -14.90 -21.83 -9.40
CA PHE A 116 -13.46 -21.58 -9.30
C PHE A 116 -12.73 -22.66 -8.49
N ALA A 117 -13.39 -23.78 -8.16
CA ALA A 117 -12.77 -24.91 -7.45
C ALA A 117 -11.61 -25.53 -8.25
N HIS A 118 -11.58 -25.32 -9.56
CA HIS A 118 -10.41 -25.54 -10.40
C HIS A 118 -9.59 -24.24 -10.45
N LEU A 119 -8.74 -24.04 -9.44
CA LEU A 119 -7.81 -22.91 -9.34
C LEU A 119 -6.97 -22.81 -10.62
N ARG A 120 -7.36 -21.94 -11.55
CA ARG A 120 -6.54 -21.69 -12.75
C ARG A 120 -5.32 -20.88 -12.35
N SER A 121 -4.24 -20.95 -13.14
CA SER A 121 -3.07 -20.07 -12.98
C SER A 121 -3.47 -18.59 -12.90
N ASP A 122 -4.53 -18.21 -13.61
CA ASP A 122 -5.10 -16.86 -13.61
C ASP A 122 -5.75 -16.47 -12.27
N ASP A 123 -6.33 -17.41 -11.54
CA ASP A 123 -6.98 -17.11 -10.25
C ASP A 123 -5.95 -16.86 -9.16
N ARG A 124 -4.86 -17.63 -9.11
CA ARG A 124 -3.72 -17.37 -8.22
C ARG A 124 -3.11 -16.00 -8.49
N ARG A 125 -2.96 -15.65 -9.77
CA ARG A 125 -2.44 -14.35 -10.20
C ARG A 125 -3.34 -13.20 -9.76
N LEU A 126 -4.64 -13.28 -10.04
CA LEU A 126 -5.60 -12.25 -9.66
C LEU A 126 -5.73 -12.11 -8.13
N LEU A 127 -5.79 -13.22 -7.39
CA LEU A 127 -5.82 -13.20 -5.93
C LEU A 127 -4.55 -12.58 -5.34
N SER A 128 -3.39 -12.94 -5.86
CA SER A 128 -2.11 -12.36 -5.43
C SER A 128 -2.08 -10.85 -5.64
N GLY A 129 -2.58 -10.37 -6.80
CA GLY A 129 -2.69 -8.93 -7.08
C GLY A 129 -3.70 -8.21 -6.18
N ILE A 130 -4.83 -8.86 -5.89
CA ILE A 130 -5.83 -8.33 -4.96
C ILE A 130 -5.22 -8.17 -3.56
N VAL A 131 -4.60 -9.23 -3.04
CA VAL A 131 -3.98 -9.23 -1.71
C VAL A 131 -2.83 -8.22 -1.63
N HIS A 132 -1.99 -8.13 -2.66
CA HIS A 132 -0.92 -7.13 -2.73
C HIS A 132 -1.48 -5.72 -2.62
N ALA A 133 -2.51 -5.39 -3.39
CA ALA A 133 -3.10 -4.05 -3.36
C ALA A 133 -3.71 -3.71 -2.00
N LEU A 134 -4.40 -4.66 -1.36
CA LEU A 134 -4.98 -4.45 -0.04
C LEU A 134 -3.91 -4.30 1.05
N ARG A 135 -2.93 -5.21 1.08
CA ARG A 135 -1.85 -5.24 2.07
C ARG A 135 -1.01 -3.98 2.05
N GLU A 136 -0.57 -3.56 0.85
CA GLU A 136 0.34 -2.42 0.68
C GLU A 136 -0.41 -1.10 0.42
N ASN A 137 -1.75 -1.12 0.48
CA ASN A 137 -2.64 0.01 0.19
C ASN A 137 -2.35 0.67 -1.17
N LEU A 138 -2.27 -0.16 -2.22
CA LEU A 138 -1.96 0.25 -3.58
C LEU A 138 -3.24 0.44 -4.39
N THR A 139 -3.20 1.36 -5.35
CA THR A 139 -4.25 1.37 -6.36
C THR A 139 -4.14 0.13 -7.23
N TRP A 140 -5.29 -0.36 -7.75
CA TRP A 140 -5.33 -1.48 -8.69
C TRP A 140 -4.40 -1.26 -9.89
N GLN A 141 -4.34 -0.03 -10.41
CA GLN A 141 -3.44 0.35 -11.50
C GLN A 141 -1.97 0.03 -11.19
N VAL A 142 -1.52 0.30 -9.97
CA VAL A 142 -0.12 0.12 -9.56
C VAL A 142 0.28 -1.36 -9.53
N VAL A 143 -0.63 -2.27 -9.16
CA VAL A 143 -0.34 -3.71 -9.11
C VAL A 143 -0.60 -4.41 -10.45
N SER A 144 -1.47 -3.86 -11.31
CA SER A 144 -2.00 -4.55 -12.50
C SER A 144 -0.96 -5.14 -13.48
N GLY A 145 0.23 -4.55 -13.63
CA GLY A 145 1.22 -5.04 -14.60
C GLY A 145 1.53 -6.54 -14.45
N GLU A 146 1.91 -6.95 -13.24
CA GLU A 146 2.32 -8.33 -12.97
C GLU A 146 1.14 -9.26 -12.72
N TYR A 147 0.04 -8.76 -12.16
CA TYR A 147 -1.12 -9.58 -11.77
C TYR A 147 -2.27 -9.61 -12.78
N GLY A 148 -2.12 -8.89 -13.90
CA GLY A 148 -3.11 -8.84 -14.96
C GLY A 148 -3.93 -7.55 -14.95
N PRO A 149 -4.74 -7.33 -16.00
CA PRO A 149 -5.36 -6.05 -16.28
C PRO A 149 -6.10 -5.48 -15.06
N GLU A 150 -5.97 -4.17 -14.84
CA GLU A 150 -6.58 -3.49 -13.69
C GLU A 150 -8.09 -3.77 -13.58
N LEU A 151 -8.77 -3.81 -14.73
CA LEU A 151 -10.20 -4.12 -14.80
C LEU A 151 -10.52 -5.52 -14.28
N ALA A 152 -9.67 -6.50 -14.60
CA ALA A 152 -9.86 -7.88 -14.16
C ALA A 152 -9.72 -8.01 -12.63
N LEU A 153 -8.72 -7.33 -12.03
CA LEU A 153 -8.56 -7.28 -10.58
C LEU A 153 -9.79 -6.66 -9.90
N ARG A 154 -10.24 -5.50 -10.40
CA ARG A 154 -11.40 -4.78 -9.86
C ARG A 154 -12.70 -5.57 -9.96
N GLN A 155 -12.98 -6.13 -11.13
CA GLN A 155 -14.19 -6.91 -11.37
C GLN A 155 -14.20 -8.17 -10.52
N ARG A 156 -13.05 -8.85 -10.40
CA ARG A 156 -12.93 -10.07 -9.60
C ARG A 156 -13.12 -9.80 -8.11
N TRP A 157 -12.49 -8.75 -7.57
CA TRP A 157 -12.73 -8.26 -6.21
C TRP A 157 -14.24 -8.05 -5.96
N ALA A 158 -14.89 -7.24 -6.79
CA ALA A 158 -16.31 -6.91 -6.63
C ALA A 158 -17.23 -8.13 -6.78
N GLN A 159 -16.87 -9.09 -7.63
CA GLN A 159 -17.63 -10.33 -7.81
C GLN A 159 -17.56 -11.19 -6.55
N TRP A 160 -16.36 -11.40 -5.98
CA TRP A 160 -16.17 -12.26 -4.83
C TRP A 160 -16.65 -11.64 -3.51
N CYS A 161 -16.62 -10.32 -3.35
CA CYS A 161 -17.32 -9.66 -2.26
C CYS A 161 -18.84 -9.91 -2.34
N ARG A 162 -19.45 -9.69 -3.52
CA ARG A 162 -20.89 -9.88 -3.70
C ARG A 162 -21.35 -11.32 -3.49
N SER A 163 -20.49 -12.31 -3.77
CA SER A 163 -20.81 -13.71 -3.55
C SER A 163 -20.55 -14.21 -2.13
N GLY A 164 -20.05 -13.35 -1.21
CA GLY A 164 -19.65 -13.74 0.15
C GLY A 164 -18.34 -14.55 0.22
N ALA A 165 -17.69 -14.81 -0.92
CA ALA A 165 -16.46 -15.61 -0.95
C ALA A 165 -15.29 -14.87 -0.30
N MET A 166 -15.22 -13.55 -0.48
CA MET A 166 -14.21 -12.73 0.19
C MET A 166 -14.45 -12.64 1.69
N ASP A 167 -15.70 -12.59 2.16
CA ASP A 167 -16.01 -12.58 3.59
C ASP A 167 -15.57 -13.87 4.27
N ASN A 168 -15.92 -15.01 3.67
CA ASN A 168 -15.52 -16.32 4.17
C ASN A 168 -14.00 -16.52 4.14
N ALA A 169 -13.35 -16.13 3.06
CA ALA A 169 -11.90 -16.17 2.96
C ALA A 169 -11.24 -15.24 3.99
N LEU A 170 -11.78 -14.02 4.18
CA LEU A 170 -11.30 -13.02 5.13
C LEU A 170 -11.40 -13.46 6.59
N GLY A 171 -12.52 -14.08 6.96
CA GLY A 171 -12.73 -14.60 8.31
C GLY A 171 -11.85 -15.81 8.65
N HIS A 172 -11.53 -16.68 7.68
CA HIS A 172 -10.81 -17.93 7.98
C HIS A 172 -9.30 -17.90 7.80
N LEU A 173 -8.77 -16.97 6.99
CA LEU A 173 -7.37 -17.06 6.56
C LEU A 173 -6.50 -15.90 7.02
N PHE A 174 -7.06 -14.88 7.63
CA PHE A 174 -6.33 -13.67 7.97
C PHE A 174 -5.93 -13.60 9.45
N GLU A 175 -6.15 -14.71 10.18
CA GLU A 175 -5.60 -14.98 11.50
C GLU A 175 -4.25 -15.70 11.43
N GLN A 176 -3.54 -15.69 12.56
CA GLN A 176 -2.31 -16.45 12.75
C GLN A 176 -2.62 -17.95 12.81
N ASP A 177 -1.75 -18.78 12.26
CA ASP A 177 -1.81 -20.21 12.50
C ASP A 177 -1.29 -20.61 13.89
N ALA A 178 -1.31 -21.92 14.17
CA ALA A 178 -0.87 -22.49 15.43
C ALA A 178 0.60 -22.17 15.79
N ASP A 179 1.40 -21.75 14.80
CA ASP A 179 2.80 -21.37 14.95
C ASP A 179 3.00 -19.84 14.97
N GLY A 180 1.90 -19.06 15.05
CA GLY A 180 1.92 -17.60 15.07
C GLY A 180 2.21 -16.97 13.70
N GLN A 181 2.19 -17.74 12.61
CA GLN A 181 2.45 -17.24 11.26
C GLN A 181 1.13 -16.78 10.60
N PRO A 182 1.08 -15.58 9.99
CA PRO A 182 -0.14 -15.10 9.35
C PRO A 182 -0.45 -15.93 8.10
N ARG A 183 -1.62 -16.60 8.07
CA ARG A 183 -2.03 -17.47 6.93
C ARG A 183 -2.36 -16.67 5.66
N LEU A 184 -2.79 -15.43 5.80
CA LEU A 184 -2.86 -14.42 4.73
C LEU A 184 -2.79 -13.01 5.35
N VAL A 185 -1.90 -12.19 4.81
CA VAL A 185 -1.42 -10.93 5.42
C VAL A 185 -2.28 -9.72 5.01
N VAL A 186 -3.58 -9.73 5.26
CA VAL A 186 -4.45 -8.54 5.10
C VAL A 186 -5.27 -8.36 6.37
N THR A 187 -4.89 -7.37 7.17
CA THR A 187 -5.62 -7.02 8.39
C THR A 187 -6.80 -6.10 8.07
N THR A 188 -7.73 -5.95 9.00
CA THR A 188 -8.84 -4.99 8.90
C THR A 188 -8.36 -3.58 8.61
N ALA A 189 -7.28 -3.16 9.28
CA ALA A 189 -6.67 -1.86 9.05
C ALA A 189 -6.15 -1.72 7.61
N MET A 190 -5.57 -2.77 7.01
CA MET A 190 -5.13 -2.76 5.61
C MET A 190 -6.32 -2.67 4.65
N LEU A 191 -7.35 -3.48 4.90
CA LEU A 191 -8.57 -3.49 4.10
C LEU A 191 -9.30 -2.15 4.12
N MET A 192 -9.49 -1.56 5.31
CA MET A 192 -10.15 -0.26 5.50
C MET A 192 -9.36 0.91 4.91
N ARG A 193 -8.02 0.81 4.86
CA ARG A 193 -7.18 1.83 4.23
C ARG A 193 -7.36 1.87 2.70
N HIS A 194 -7.74 0.76 2.09
CA HIS A 194 -7.93 0.66 0.66
C HIS A 194 -9.38 0.98 0.26
N ARG A 195 -9.57 1.90 -0.70
CA ARG A 195 -10.90 2.42 -1.10
C ARG A 195 -11.91 1.31 -1.44
N SER A 196 -11.48 0.27 -2.16
CA SER A 196 -12.39 -0.82 -2.53
C SER A 196 -12.71 -1.76 -1.37
N GLY A 197 -11.85 -1.83 -0.36
CA GLY A 197 -12.09 -2.56 0.88
C GLY A 197 -13.15 -1.85 1.72
N ALA A 198 -12.92 -0.57 2.02
CA ALA A 198 -13.89 0.28 2.71
C ALA A 198 -15.28 0.25 2.03
N ARG A 199 -15.33 0.37 0.70
CA ARG A 199 -16.58 0.31 -0.06
C ARG A 199 -17.29 -1.05 0.06
N ALA A 200 -16.56 -2.16 0.15
CA ALA A 200 -17.18 -3.48 0.31
C ALA A 200 -17.87 -3.62 1.68
N ILE A 201 -17.26 -3.07 2.73
CA ILE A 201 -17.83 -3.03 4.08
C ILE A 201 -19.07 -2.13 4.11
N GLU A 202 -19.00 -0.93 3.54
CA GLU A 202 -20.17 -0.03 3.40
C GLU A 202 -21.35 -0.68 2.66
N CYS A 203 -21.07 -1.57 1.71
CA CYS A 203 -22.09 -2.33 0.99
C CYS A 203 -22.64 -3.53 1.77
N GLY A 204 -22.12 -3.84 2.96
CA GLY A 204 -22.49 -5.02 3.74
C GLY A 204 -22.01 -6.34 3.14
N TYR A 205 -20.96 -6.32 2.31
CA TYR A 205 -20.45 -7.53 1.64
C TYR A 205 -19.49 -8.35 2.49
N LEU A 206 -19.02 -7.81 3.61
CA LEU A 206 -18.08 -8.47 4.53
C LEU A 206 -18.65 -8.48 5.97
N PRO A 207 -19.83 -9.09 6.20
CA PRO A 207 -20.52 -9.05 7.49
C PRO A 207 -19.88 -9.90 8.60
N THR A 208 -19.07 -10.91 8.25
CA THR A 208 -18.39 -11.77 9.24
C THR A 208 -17.07 -11.16 9.71
N PHE A 209 -16.62 -10.09 9.06
CA PHE A 209 -15.35 -9.46 9.31
C PHE A 209 -15.45 -8.39 10.41
N THR A 210 -15.00 -8.72 11.61
CA THR A 210 -14.93 -7.77 12.74
C THR A 210 -13.56 -7.09 12.77
N PRO A 211 -13.49 -5.76 12.86
CA PRO A 211 -12.24 -5.05 13.13
C PRO A 211 -11.57 -5.54 14.42
N ILE A 212 -10.24 -5.76 14.41
CA ILE A 212 -9.49 -6.22 15.59
C ILE A 212 -9.70 -5.27 16.78
N ASP A 213 -9.81 -3.98 16.52
CA ASP A 213 -10.14 -2.94 17.50
C ASP A 213 -11.54 -3.08 18.10
N GLU A 214 -12.53 -3.60 17.35
CA GLU A 214 -13.85 -3.95 17.89
C GLU A 214 -13.82 -5.26 18.69
N MET A 215 -12.94 -6.21 18.32
CA MET A 215 -12.73 -7.45 19.08
C MET A 215 -11.97 -7.21 20.40
N GLU A 216 -11.00 -6.31 20.41
CA GLU A 216 -10.22 -5.93 21.61
C GLU A 216 -11.01 -5.07 22.60
N ALA A 217 -12.10 -4.42 22.15
CA ALA A 217 -12.97 -3.60 22.98
C ALA A 217 -14.14 -4.37 23.63
N ALA A 218 -14.34 -5.65 23.27
CA ALA A 218 -15.40 -6.53 23.76
C ALA A 218 -14.90 -7.45 24.89
#